data_AF-B2ZC75-F1
#
_entry.id   AF-B2ZC75-F1
#
_cell.length_a   1.000
_cell.length_b   1.000
_cell.length_c   1.000
_cell.angle_alpha   90.00
_cell.angle_beta   90.00
_cell.angle_gamma   90.00
#
_symmetry.space_group_name_H-M   'P 1'
#
loop_
_entity.id
_entity.type
_entity.pdbx_description
1 polymer ?
#
loop_
_entity_poly.entity_id
_entity_poly.type
_entity_poly.pdbx_seq_one_letter_code
_entity_poly.pdbx_strand_id
1 'polypeptide(L)'
;LWEEIWGDHMHHGFYDPDSSVQLSDSGHREAQIRMIEESLRFAGVTEEEKKIKRVVDVGCGIGGSSRYIASKFGAECIGITLSPVQAKRANDLAI
;
A
#
# COMPACT_ATOMS: atom_id res chain seq x y z
N LEU A 1 -1.96 10.11 15.97
CA LEU A 1 -0.48 10.17 15.88
C LEU A 1 0.07 9.45 14.65
N TRP A 2 0.15 8.11 14.62
CA TRP A 2 0.85 7.43 13.51
C TRP A 2 0.17 7.57 12.14
N GLU A 3 -1.17 7.48 12.07
CA GLU A 3 -1.94 7.76 10.85
C GLU A 3 -1.83 9.23 10.40
N GLU A 4 -1.62 10.17 11.33
CA GLU A 4 -1.42 11.60 10.98
C GLU A 4 -0.04 11.83 10.37
N ILE A 5 0.97 11.04 10.79
CA ILE A 5 2.37 11.17 10.34
C ILE A 5 2.62 10.39 9.05
N TRP A 6 2.13 9.15 8.97
CA TRP A 6 2.41 8.23 7.86
C TRP A 6 1.28 8.11 6.84
N GLY A 7 0.11 8.67 7.15
CA GLY A 7 -1.09 8.45 6.35
C GLY A 7 -1.54 6.99 6.39
N ASP A 8 -2.02 6.53 5.24
CA ASP A 8 -2.63 5.21 5.10
C ASP A 8 -1.60 4.07 4.98
N HIS A 9 -0.36 4.40 4.60
CA HIS A 9 0.69 3.44 4.29
C HIS A 9 1.77 3.47 5.38
N MET A 10 1.87 2.40 6.17
CA MET A 10 2.85 2.31 7.25
C MET A 10 4.25 1.92 6.75
N HIS A 11 4.71 2.54 5.66
CA HIS A 11 6.01 2.32 5.05
C HIS A 11 6.53 3.58 4.35
N HIS A 12 7.81 3.59 4.01
CA HIS A 12 8.44 4.66 3.24
C HIS A 12 7.98 4.68 1.78
N GLY A 13 8.17 5.81 1.12
CA GLY A 13 7.95 5.96 -0.31
C GLY A 13 9.16 5.61 -1.19
N PHE A 14 8.90 5.42 -2.48
CA PHE A 14 9.91 5.33 -3.51
C PHE A 14 10.05 6.70 -4.19
N TYR A 15 11.21 7.32 -4.04
CA TYR A 15 11.47 8.70 -4.43
C TYR A 15 12.40 8.74 -5.66
N ASP A 16 12.05 9.51 -6.69
CA ASP A 16 12.93 9.71 -7.84
C ASP A 16 14.13 10.56 -7.46
N PRO A 17 15.38 10.16 -7.76
CA PRO A 17 16.56 10.96 -7.42
C PRO A 17 16.48 12.41 -7.93
N ASP A 18 15.77 12.64 -9.04
CA ASP A 18 15.68 13.93 -9.73
C ASP A 18 14.39 14.71 -9.47
N SER A 19 13.46 14.21 -8.62
CA SER A 19 12.20 14.93 -8.38
C SER A 19 12.36 16.01 -7.30
N SER A 20 11.91 17.23 -7.59
CA SER A 20 11.94 18.37 -6.66
C SER A 20 10.77 18.38 -5.66
N VAL A 21 9.86 17.40 -5.74
CA VAL A 21 8.55 17.36 -5.06
C VAL A 21 8.61 16.64 -3.70
N GLN A 22 9.79 16.29 -3.20
CA GLN A 22 9.95 15.25 -2.16
C GLN A 22 9.57 15.64 -0.73
N LEU A 23 9.30 16.93 -0.46
CA LEU A 23 9.17 17.43 0.91
C LEU A 23 7.75 17.89 1.28
N SER A 24 6.75 17.71 0.41
CA SER A 24 5.34 17.95 0.76
C SER A 24 4.64 16.66 1.20
N ASP A 25 3.60 16.79 2.02
CA ASP A 25 2.74 15.66 2.41
C ASP A 25 2.13 14.94 1.19
N SER A 26 1.80 15.71 0.14
CA SER A 26 1.31 15.13 -1.13
C SER A 26 2.39 14.31 -1.83
N GLY A 27 3.62 14.81 -1.89
CA GLY A 27 4.76 14.08 -2.46
C GLY A 27 5.11 12.81 -1.67
N HIS A 28 4.94 12.84 -0.34
CA HIS A 28 5.12 11.65 0.50
C HIS A 28 4.12 10.55 0.15
N ARG A 29 2.83 10.89 0.03
CA ARG A 29 1.78 9.91 -0.31
C ARG A 29 1.95 9.34 -1.71
N GLU A 30 2.31 10.17 -2.68
CA GLU A 30 2.62 9.72 -4.05
C GLU A 30 3.80 8.75 -4.06
N ALA A 31 4.86 9.04 -3.30
CA ALA A 31 6.01 8.15 -3.17
C ALA A 31 5.63 6.82 -2.49
N GLN A 32 4.75 6.82 -1.49
CA GLN A 32 4.23 5.59 -0.87
C GLN A 32 3.46 4.73 -1.89
N ILE A 33 2.58 5.33 -2.69
CA ILE A 33 1.88 4.62 -3.77
C ILE A 33 2.89 4.06 -4.77
N ARG A 34 3.88 4.85 -5.18
CA ARG A 34 4.92 4.39 -6.10
C ARG A 34 5.73 3.21 -5.56
N MET A 35 5.99 3.17 -4.25
CA MET A 35 6.66 2.01 -3.63
C MET A 35 5.85 0.72 -3.85
N ILE A 36 4.51 0.79 -3.81
CA ILE A 36 3.63 -0.35 -4.10
C ILE A 36 3.77 -0.75 -5.57
N GLU A 37 3.71 0.22 -6.48
CA GLU A 37 3.85 -0.02 -7.93
C GLU A 37 5.21 -0.65 -8.30
N GLU A 38 6.31 -0.16 -7.73
CA GLU A 38 7.64 -0.73 -7.98
C GLU A 38 7.77 -2.13 -7.36
N SER A 39 7.10 -2.40 -6.23
CA SER A 39 7.05 -3.76 -5.66
C SER A 39 6.29 -4.73 -6.56
N LEU A 40 5.16 -4.30 -7.14
CA LEU A 40 4.40 -5.09 -8.12
C LEU A 40 5.21 -5.33 -9.39
N ARG A 41 5.89 -4.30 -9.91
CA ARG A 41 6.79 -4.40 -11.06
C ARG A 41 7.91 -5.41 -10.80
N PHE A 42 8.57 -5.30 -9.64
CA PHE A 42 9.63 -6.23 -9.24
C PHE A 42 9.13 -7.68 -9.17
N ALA A 43 7.89 -7.88 -8.74
CA ALA A 43 7.24 -9.20 -8.71
C ALA A 43 6.77 -9.71 -10.09
N GLY A 44 7.00 -8.97 -11.19
CA GLY A 44 6.54 -9.34 -12.53
C GLY A 44 5.02 -9.34 -12.66
N VAL A 45 4.35 -8.44 -11.94
CA VAL A 45 2.91 -8.18 -12.11
C VAL A 45 2.75 -7.08 -13.14
N THR A 46 2.26 -7.42 -14.33
CA THR A 46 1.90 -6.47 -15.38
C THR A 46 0.38 -6.37 -15.49
N GLU A 47 -0.13 -5.18 -15.84
CA GLU A 47 -1.57 -4.90 -16.01
C GLU A 47 -2.24 -5.81 -17.05
N GLU A 48 -1.46 -6.26 -18.04
CA GLU A 48 -1.94 -6.98 -19.21
C GLU A 48 -2.17 -8.48 -18.94
N GLU A 49 -1.55 -9.04 -17.90
CA GLU A 49 -1.40 -10.49 -17.77
C GLU A 49 -2.29 -11.15 -16.71
N LYS A 50 -2.83 -10.43 -15.73
CA LYS A 50 -3.40 -11.10 -14.54
C LYS A 50 -4.73 -10.52 -14.06
N LYS A 51 -5.79 -11.34 -14.19
CA LYS A 51 -6.96 -11.27 -13.31
C LYS A 51 -6.54 -11.69 -11.90
N ILE A 52 -5.82 -10.83 -11.18
CA ILE A 52 -5.50 -11.08 -9.78
C ILE A 52 -6.83 -11.10 -9.03
N LYS A 53 -7.22 -12.30 -8.56
CA LYS A 53 -8.48 -12.47 -7.82
C LYS A 53 -8.29 -12.41 -6.32
N ARG A 54 -7.12 -12.82 -5.83
CA ARG A 54 -6.81 -12.93 -4.40
C ARG A 54 -5.37 -12.56 -4.13
N VAL A 55 -5.15 -11.84 -3.03
CA VAL A 55 -3.84 -11.37 -2.55
C VAL A 55 -3.73 -11.67 -1.06
N VAL A 56 -2.54 -12.07 -0.62
CA VAL A 56 -2.19 -12.18 0.80
C VAL A 56 -1.13 -11.13 1.10
N ASP A 57 -1.42 -10.23 2.05
CA ASP A 57 -0.53 -9.14 2.46
C ASP A 57 0.05 -9.47 3.86
N VAL A 58 1.31 -9.93 3.89
CA VAL A 58 1.99 -10.36 5.11
C VAL A 58 2.73 -9.18 5.74
N GLY A 59 2.25 -8.71 6.88
CA GLY A 59 2.70 -7.46 7.49
C GLY A 59 1.88 -6.25 7.02
N CYS A 60 0.56 -6.41 6.86
CA CYS A 60 -0.31 -5.45 6.18
C CYS A 60 -0.45 -4.07 6.85
N GLY A 61 0.07 -3.90 8.08
CA GLY A 61 -0.13 -2.69 8.87
C GLY A 61 -1.62 -2.38 9.05
N ILE A 62 -2.02 -1.13 8.80
CA ILE A 62 -3.43 -0.71 8.82
C ILE A 62 -4.15 -0.94 7.48
N GLY A 63 -3.55 -1.69 6.55
CA GLY A 63 -4.19 -2.11 5.31
C GLY A 63 -4.16 -1.10 4.15
N GLY A 64 -3.34 -0.05 4.20
CA GLY A 64 -3.22 0.91 3.09
C GLY A 64 -2.88 0.25 1.75
N SER A 65 -1.82 -0.56 1.73
CA SER A 65 -1.37 -1.25 0.51
C SER A 65 -2.35 -2.36 0.08
N SER A 66 -2.92 -3.09 1.05
CA SER A 66 -4.02 -4.04 0.81
C SER A 66 -5.20 -3.39 0.07
N ARG A 67 -5.68 -2.23 0.54
CA ARG A 67 -6.81 -1.49 -0.08
C ARG A 67 -6.47 -0.96 -1.46
N TYR A 68 -5.25 -0.43 -1.63
CA TYR A 68 -4.76 0.02 -2.93
C TYR A 68 -4.77 -1.11 -3.97
N ILE A 69 -4.18 -2.26 -3.63
CA ILE A 69 -4.10 -3.44 -4.50
C ILE A 69 -5.50 -4.01 -4.79
N ALA A 70 -6.36 -4.09 -3.77
CA ALA A 70 -7.75 -4.55 -3.93
C ALA A 70 -8.51 -3.68 -4.94
N SER A 71 -8.41 -2.35 -4.81
CA SER A 71 -9.06 -1.40 -5.72
C SER A 71 -8.48 -1.46 -7.13
N LYS A 72 -7.16 -1.59 -7.26
CA LYS A 72 -6.46 -1.60 -8.56
C LYS A 72 -6.84 -2.83 -9.39
N PHE A 73 -6.89 -4.00 -8.77
CA PHE A 73 -7.12 -5.27 -9.49
C PHE A 73 -8.54 -5.84 -9.36
N GLY A 74 -9.40 -5.24 -8.53
CA GLY A 74 -10.68 -5.85 -8.16
C GLY A 74 -10.50 -7.18 -7.41
N ALA A 75 -9.42 -7.27 -6.62
CA ALA A 75 -9.00 -8.49 -5.94
C ALA A 75 -9.49 -8.52 -4.48
N GLU A 76 -9.73 -9.72 -3.96
CA GLU A 76 -9.87 -9.95 -2.52
C GLU A 76 -8.49 -9.92 -1.86
N CYS A 77 -8.27 -9.01 -0.91
CA CYS A 77 -7.02 -8.92 -0.15
C CYS A 77 -7.22 -9.44 1.28
N ILE A 78 -6.36 -10.37 1.70
CA ILE A 78 -6.31 -10.89 3.07
C ILE A 78 -5.02 -10.40 3.73
N GLY A 79 -5.15 -9.48 4.69
CA GLY A 79 -4.04 -8.96 5.47
C GLY A 79 -3.71 -9.80 6.69
N ILE A 80 -2.43 -10.03 6.94
CA ILE A 80 -1.90 -10.70 8.14
C ILE A 80 -1.00 -9.72 8.88
N THR A 81 -1.24 -9.53 10.18
CA THR A 81 -0.34 -8.76 11.07
C THR A 81 -0.34 -9.36 12.47
N LEU A 82 0.78 -9.24 13.17
CA LEU A 82 0.90 -9.65 14.57
C LEU A 82 0.31 -8.61 15.53
N SER A 83 0.03 -7.39 15.06
CA SER A 83 -0.53 -6.33 15.90
C SER A 83 -2.06 -6.37 15.86
N PRO A 84 -2.74 -6.70 16.97
CA PRO A 84 -4.20 -6.72 17.00
C PRO A 84 -4.82 -5.33 16.79
N VAL A 85 -4.11 -4.26 17.15
CA VAL A 85 -4.55 -2.88 16.93
C VAL A 85 -4.53 -2.53 15.44
N GLN A 86 -3.46 -2.92 14.74
CA GLN A 86 -3.37 -2.74 13.28
C GLN A 86 -4.42 -3.59 12.56
N ALA A 87 -4.62 -4.85 12.98
CA ALA A 87 -5.65 -5.72 12.42
C ALA A 87 -7.04 -5.12 12.59
N LYS A 88 -7.38 -4.63 13.79
CA LYS A 88 -8.66 -3.96 14.02
C LYS A 88 -8.80 -2.73 13.11
N ARG A 89 -7.79 -1.87 13.07
CA ARG A 89 -7.84 -0.65 12.27
C ARG A 89 -7.95 -0.93 10.77
N ALA A 90 -7.22 -1.94 10.27
CA ALA A 90 -7.32 -2.39 8.89
C ALA A 90 -8.73 -2.85 8.53
N ASN A 91 -9.38 -3.60 9.41
CA ASN A 91 -10.78 -4.03 9.22
C ASN A 91 -11.77 -2.85 9.31
N ASP A 92 -11.56 -1.89 10.22
CA ASP A 92 -12.40 -0.69 10.32
C ASP A 92 -12.31 0.18 9.04
N LEU A 93 -11.18 0.10 8.31
CA LEU A 93 -10.89 0.85 7.08
C LEU A 93 -11.18 0.07 5.80
N ALA A 94 -11.47 -1.23 5.90
CA ALA A 94 -11.77 -2.09 4.77
C ALA A 94 -13.13 -1.69 4.14
N ILE A 95 -13.23 -1.86 2.82
CA ILE A 95 -14.40 -1.48 2.00
C ILE A 95 -15.01 -2.73 1.39
#